data_AF-A0A7G5BWT2-F1
#
_entry.id   AF-A0A7G5BWT2-F1
#
_cell.length_a   1.000
_cell.length_b   1.000
_cell.length_c   1.000
_cell.angle_alpha   90.00
_cell.angle_beta   90.00
_cell.angle_gamma   90.00
#
_symmetry.space_group_name_H-M   'P 1'
#
loop_
_entity.id
_entity.type
_entity.pdbx_description
1 polymer ?
#
loop_
_entity_poly.entity_id
_entity_poly.type
_entity_poly.pdbx_seq_one_letter_code
_entity_poly.pdbx_strand_id
1 'polypeptide(L)'
;MKLIQFYRQLFLEATRVYEPVWEEEAVVFGYRWHKRNYPLWEQFQIKDMEPDHPVLMYSLILPEAYLETTIYEEIKRYPSKYELSIVILNRQIFLNATLQTDKLQDSMMGFMHQARGELMNILDCIIRMPDEAELQATLV
;
A
#
# COMPACT_ATOMS: atom_id res chain seq x y z
N MET A 1 18.66 2.53 18.92
CA MET A 1 17.35 2.49 18.23
C MET A 1 17.62 2.05 16.81
N LYS A 2 16.98 0.97 16.33
CA LYS A 2 17.10 0.57 14.92
C LYS A 2 16.37 1.59 14.04
N LEU A 3 16.84 1.80 12.81
CA LEU A 3 16.23 2.76 11.88
C LEU A 3 14.75 2.44 11.60
N ILE A 4 14.39 1.16 11.55
CA ILE A 4 13.00 0.73 11.41
C ILE A 4 12.10 1.17 12.58
N GLN A 5 12.61 1.18 13.82
CA GLN A 5 11.87 1.60 15.01
C GLN A 5 11.56 3.10 14.97
N PHE A 6 12.49 3.89 14.45
CA PHE A 6 12.29 5.32 14.22
C PHE A 6 11.12 5.57 13.27
N TYR A 7 11.09 4.91 12.10
CA TYR A 7 10.02 5.08 11.13
C TYR A 7 8.67 4.55 11.64
N ARG A 8 8.66 3.47 12.43
CA ARG A 8 7.45 3.03 13.14
C ARG A 8 6.90 4.12 14.05
N GLN A 9 7.76 4.74 14.86
CA GLN A 9 7.33 5.79 15.77
C GLN A 9 6.78 7.00 15.00
N LEU A 10 7.45 7.44 13.93
CA LEU A 10 6.95 8.50 13.06
C LEU A 10 5.57 8.19 12.47
N PHE A 11 5.36 6.95 12.01
CA PHE A 11 4.06 6.52 11.49
C PHE A 11 2.97 6.57 12.55
N LEU A 12 3.23 6.03 13.76
CA LEU A 12 2.25 6.02 14.85
C LEU A 12 1.92 7.43 15.34
N GLU A 13 2.91 8.30 15.46
CA GLU A 13 2.70 9.70 15.85
C GLU A 13 1.85 10.44 14.83
N ALA A 14 2.13 10.26 13.54
CA ALA A 14 1.40 10.93 12.48
C ALA A 14 -0.04 10.40 12.33
N THR A 15 -0.22 9.08 12.28
CA THR A 15 -1.55 8.48 12.10
C THR A 15 -2.47 8.73 13.29
N ARG A 16 -1.94 8.81 14.52
CA ARG A 16 -2.73 9.20 15.69
C ARG A 16 -3.42 10.56 15.52
N VAL A 17 -2.81 11.49 14.78
CA VAL A 17 -3.36 12.83 14.55
C VAL A 17 -4.25 12.87 13.30
N TYR A 18 -3.83 12.25 12.21
CA TYR A 18 -4.47 12.42 10.89
C TYR A 18 -5.39 11.26 10.48
N GLU A 19 -5.07 10.02 10.86
CA GLU A 19 -5.80 8.82 10.45
C GLU A 19 -5.84 7.78 11.59
N PRO A 20 -6.56 8.00 12.71
CA PRO A 20 -6.47 7.17 13.91
C PRO A 20 -7.26 5.85 13.82
N VAL A 21 -7.22 5.20 12.66
CA VAL A 21 -7.99 3.99 12.33
C VAL A 21 -7.12 2.87 11.74
N TRP A 22 -5.79 3.06 11.75
CA TRP A 22 -4.83 2.02 11.38
C TRP A 22 -4.68 1.01 12.52
N GLU A 23 -4.82 -0.26 12.20
CA GLU A 23 -4.68 -1.39 13.13
C GLU A 23 -3.39 -2.14 12.83
N GLU A 24 -2.56 -2.41 13.85
CA GLU A 24 -1.28 -3.10 13.68
C GLU A 24 -1.47 -4.62 13.57
N GLU A 25 -0.82 -5.22 12.58
CA GLU A 25 -0.76 -6.68 12.38
C GLU A 25 0.63 -7.19 12.75
N ALA A 26 0.69 -8.31 13.48
CA ALA A 26 1.96 -8.93 13.86
C ALA A 26 2.63 -9.58 12.63
N VAL A 27 3.87 -9.19 12.34
CA VAL A 27 4.68 -9.74 11.24
C VAL A 27 6.11 -10.04 11.70
N VAL A 28 6.75 -11.03 11.08
CA VAL A 28 8.07 -11.54 11.51
C VAL A 28 9.22 -10.55 11.25
N PHE A 29 9.17 -9.83 10.12
CA PHE A 29 10.26 -8.95 9.68
C PHE A 29 9.75 -7.54 9.37
N GLY A 30 9.50 -6.77 10.43
CA GLY A 30 9.14 -5.37 10.37
C GLY A 30 7.80 -5.07 11.03
N TYR A 31 7.05 -4.15 10.44
CA TYR A 31 5.76 -3.69 10.99
C TYR A 31 4.75 -3.54 9.88
N ARG A 32 3.49 -3.87 10.17
CA ARG A 32 2.40 -3.76 9.22
C ARG A 32 1.17 -3.22 9.89
N TRP A 33 0.43 -2.40 9.17
CA TRP A 33 -0.87 -1.91 9.56
C TRP A 33 -1.85 -2.06 8.41
N HIS A 34 -3.12 -2.25 8.77
CA HIS A 34 -4.23 -2.23 7.84
C HIS A 34 -5.26 -1.19 8.26
N LYS A 35 -5.99 -0.69 7.28
CA LYS A 35 -7.11 0.21 7.47
C LYS A 35 -8.16 -0.10 6.41
N ARG A 36 -9.42 -0.13 6.82
CA ARG A 36 -10.53 -0.21 5.88
C ARG A 36 -10.85 1.20 5.37
N ASN A 37 -10.73 1.42 4.07
CA ASN A 37 -11.11 2.68 3.42
C ASN A 37 -12.06 2.38 2.26
N TYR A 38 -13.36 2.30 2.58
CA TYR A 38 -14.39 1.82 1.64
C TYR A 38 -14.27 2.47 0.25
N PRO A 39 -14.22 1.69 -0.85
CA PRO A 39 -14.49 0.24 -0.92
C PRO A 39 -13.26 -0.67 -0.73
N LEU A 40 -12.05 -0.14 -0.61
CA LEU A 40 -10.81 -0.92 -0.60
C LEU A 40 -10.20 -1.07 0.80
N TRP A 41 -9.35 -2.06 0.96
CA TRP A 41 -8.45 -2.14 2.12
C TRP A 41 -7.12 -1.50 1.78
N GLU A 42 -6.59 -0.73 2.72
CA GLU A 42 -5.26 -0.15 2.66
C GLU A 42 -4.34 -0.93 3.61
N GLN A 43 -3.11 -1.13 3.18
CA GLN A 43 -2.05 -1.70 4.02
C GLN A 43 -0.85 -0.78 3.96
N PHE A 44 -0.21 -0.58 5.10
CA PHE A 44 1.09 0.06 5.17
C PHE A 44 2.08 -0.88 5.86
N GLN A 45 3.25 -1.07 5.28
CA GLN A 45 4.28 -1.94 5.79
C GLN A 45 5.63 -1.23 5.80
N ILE A 46 6.39 -1.45 6.88
CA ILE A 46 7.80 -1.12 6.97
C ILE A 46 8.56 -2.44 7.09
N LYS A 47 9.38 -2.79 6.10
CA LYS A 47 10.20 -4.01 6.09
C LYS A 47 11.62 -3.70 6.53
N ASP A 48 12.17 -4.56 7.38
CA ASP A 48 13.60 -4.52 7.74
C ASP A 48 14.41 -5.22 6.64
N MET A 49 15.42 -4.54 6.10
CA MET A 49 16.20 -5.03 4.95
C MET A 49 17.69 -5.14 5.29
N GLU A 50 18.06 -5.30 6.56
CA GLU A 50 19.46 -5.34 7.02
C GLU A 50 20.35 -6.22 6.10
N PRO A 51 21.47 -5.67 5.56
CA PRO A 51 22.13 -4.42 5.95
C PRO A 51 21.60 -3.14 5.28
N ASP A 52 20.62 -3.22 4.38
CA ASP A 52 20.10 -2.09 3.62
C ASP A 52 19.11 -1.22 4.43
N HIS A 53 18.79 -0.04 3.88
CA HIS A 53 17.79 0.86 4.43
C HIS A 53 16.40 0.19 4.46
N PRO A 54 15.59 0.40 5.53
CA PRO A 54 14.22 -0.09 5.58
C PRO A 54 13.40 0.33 4.36
N VAL A 55 12.42 -0.49 4.03
CA VAL A 55 11.53 -0.27 2.90
C VAL A 55 10.14 0.09 3.40
N LEU A 56 9.60 1.20 2.92
CA LEU A 56 8.21 1.62 3.09
C LEU A 56 7.39 1.07 1.94
N MET A 57 6.25 0.45 2.24
CA MET A 57 5.37 -0.14 1.25
C MET A 57 3.93 0.22 1.59
N TYR A 58 3.29 0.98 0.71
CA TYR A 58 1.86 1.25 0.78
C TYR A 58 1.15 0.36 -0.23
N SER A 59 0.05 -0.26 0.16
CA SER A 59 -0.69 -1.18 -0.69
C SER A 59 -2.19 -0.88 -0.70
N LEU A 60 -2.81 -1.04 -1.87
CA LEU A 60 -4.25 -1.25 -1.99
C LEU A 60 -4.50 -2.74 -2.18
N ILE A 61 -5.41 -3.30 -1.39
CA ILE A 61 -5.88 -4.68 -1.55
C ILE A 61 -7.12 -4.62 -2.43
N LEU A 62 -7.00 -5.19 -3.62
CA LEU A 62 -8.03 -5.18 -4.63
C LEU A 62 -8.81 -6.51 -4.66
N PRO A 63 -10.11 -6.47 -4.99
CA PRO A 63 -10.89 -7.65 -5.32
C PRO A 63 -10.28 -8.49 -6.45
N GLU A 64 -10.56 -9.78 -6.45
CA GLU A 64 -10.12 -10.73 -7.48
C GLU A 64 -10.57 -10.33 -8.88
N ALA A 65 -11.69 -9.61 -9.02
CA ALA A 65 -12.21 -9.13 -10.29
C ALA A 65 -11.22 -8.24 -11.07
N TYR A 66 -10.27 -7.59 -10.38
CA TYR A 66 -9.21 -6.82 -11.04
C TYR A 66 -8.22 -7.70 -11.84
N LEU A 67 -8.19 -9.02 -11.63
CA LEU A 67 -7.43 -9.95 -12.48
C LEU A 67 -7.93 -9.99 -13.92
N GLU A 68 -9.20 -9.66 -14.15
CA GLU A 68 -9.81 -9.62 -15.48
C GLU A 68 -9.61 -8.27 -16.20
N THR A 69 -8.74 -7.41 -15.65
CA THR A 69 -8.50 -6.05 -16.15
C THR A 69 -7.08 -5.87 -16.68
N THR A 70 -6.81 -4.72 -17.28
CA THR A 70 -5.48 -4.35 -17.82
C THR A 70 -4.53 -3.80 -16.75
N ILE A 71 -4.83 -3.98 -15.46
CA ILE A 71 -4.06 -3.39 -14.34
C ILE A 71 -2.56 -3.72 -14.38
N TYR A 72 -2.19 -4.93 -14.79
CA TYR A 72 -0.79 -5.34 -14.93
C TYR A 72 -0.03 -4.52 -15.99
N GLU A 73 -0.69 -4.21 -17.09
CA GLU A 73 -0.09 -3.40 -18.16
C GLU A 73 0.05 -1.95 -17.73
N GLU A 74 -0.94 -1.43 -17.02
CA GLU A 74 -0.95 -0.05 -16.56
C GLU A 74 0.20 0.20 -15.58
N ILE A 75 0.36 -0.66 -14.57
CA ILE A 75 1.43 -0.52 -13.57
C ILE A 75 2.82 -0.56 -14.20
N LYS A 76 3.03 -1.42 -15.19
CA LYS A 76 4.33 -1.54 -15.86
C LYS A 76 4.69 -0.27 -16.64
N ARG A 77 3.68 0.48 -17.11
CA ARG A 77 3.85 1.68 -17.93
C ARG A 77 3.72 2.97 -17.11
N TYR A 78 3.13 2.91 -15.92
CA TYR A 78 2.85 4.08 -15.12
C TYR A 78 4.14 4.77 -14.65
N PRO A 79 4.34 6.05 -14.98
CA PRO A 79 5.53 6.78 -14.57
C PRO A 79 5.44 7.14 -13.08
N SER A 80 6.04 6.30 -12.23
CA SER A 80 6.10 6.52 -10.79
C SER A 80 7.52 6.75 -10.30
N LYS A 81 7.66 7.55 -9.24
CA LYS A 81 8.89 7.65 -8.45
C LYS A 81 9.06 6.48 -7.47
N TYR A 82 7.99 5.72 -7.25
CA TYR A 82 7.96 4.53 -6.41
C TYR A 82 8.20 3.28 -7.26
N GLU A 83 8.68 2.23 -6.60
CA GLU A 83 8.69 0.90 -7.20
C GLU A 83 7.28 0.31 -7.09
N LEU A 84 6.54 0.35 -8.19
CA LEU A 84 5.20 -0.21 -8.30
C LEU A 84 5.25 -1.72 -8.56
N SER A 85 4.40 -2.48 -7.87
CA SER A 85 4.31 -3.93 -8.10
C SER A 85 2.91 -4.48 -7.80
N ILE A 86 2.56 -5.59 -8.45
CA ILE A 86 1.43 -6.43 -8.05
C ILE A 86 1.96 -7.71 -7.41
N VAL A 87 1.37 -8.07 -6.28
CA VAL A 87 1.52 -9.41 -5.69
C VAL A 87 0.15 -10.06 -5.57
N ILE A 88 0.02 -11.31 -6.00
CA ILE A 88 -1.19 -12.11 -5.79
C ILE A 88 -0.92 -13.06 -4.64
N LEU A 89 -1.72 -12.99 -3.58
CA LEU A 89 -1.62 -13.88 -2.43
C LEU A 89 -3.02 -14.19 -1.92
N ASN A 90 -3.33 -15.47 -1.67
CA ASN A 90 -4.63 -15.90 -1.14
C ASN A 90 -5.85 -15.34 -1.90
N ARG A 91 -5.78 -15.30 -3.24
CA ARG A 91 -6.82 -14.72 -4.13
C ARG A 91 -7.07 -13.22 -3.94
N GLN A 92 -6.21 -12.53 -3.19
CA GLN A 92 -6.19 -11.08 -3.08
C GLN A 92 -5.06 -10.50 -3.94
N ILE A 93 -5.32 -9.34 -4.53
CA ILE A 93 -4.35 -8.62 -5.33
C ILE A 93 -3.84 -7.46 -4.49
N PHE A 94 -2.54 -7.41 -4.26
CA PHE A 94 -1.87 -6.31 -3.58
C PHE A 94 -1.20 -5.44 -4.62
N LEU A 95 -1.78 -4.27 -4.84
CA LEU A 95 -1.17 -3.21 -5.62
C LEU A 95 -0.28 -2.38 -4.69
N ASN A 96 1.04 -2.43 -4.88
CA ASN A 96 2.01 -1.83 -3.97
C ASN A 96 2.74 -0.66 -4.62
N ALA A 97 2.98 0.38 -3.82
CA ALA A 97 3.96 1.44 -4.08
C ALA A 97 5.04 1.37 -3.00
N THR A 98 6.29 1.21 -3.42
CA THR A 98 7.41 0.90 -2.54
C THR A 98 8.51 1.96 -2.63
N LEU A 99 9.10 2.33 -1.48
CA LEU A 99 10.18 3.30 -1.40
C LEU A 99 11.17 2.91 -0.29
N GLN A 100 12.46 2.87 -0.62
CA GLN A 100 13.52 2.75 0.39
C GLN A 100 13.66 4.07 1.17
N THR A 101 13.91 3.99 2.48
CA THR A 101 13.89 5.18 3.35
C THR A 101 14.99 6.19 3.07
N ASP A 102 16.08 5.80 2.40
CA ASP A 102 17.14 6.71 1.93
C ASP A 102 16.67 7.64 0.79
N LYS A 103 15.65 7.22 0.04
CA LYS A 103 15.01 8.00 -1.03
C LYS A 103 13.79 8.79 -0.54
N LEU A 104 13.47 8.70 0.76
CA LEU A 104 12.35 9.42 1.34
C LEU A 104 12.68 10.92 1.44
N GLN A 105 12.06 11.72 0.58
CA GLN A 105 12.20 13.18 0.58
C GLN A 105 11.05 13.88 1.33
N ASP A 106 9.91 13.20 1.46
CA ASP A 106 8.70 13.70 2.07
C ASP A 106 8.54 13.22 3.53
N SER A 107 7.58 13.78 4.27
CA SER A 107 7.17 13.19 5.55
C SER A 107 6.55 11.82 5.35
N MET A 108 6.45 11.00 6.41
CA MET A 108 5.79 9.68 6.35
C MET A 108 4.36 9.78 5.77
N MET A 109 3.60 10.78 6.21
CA MET A 109 2.27 11.04 5.67
C MET A 109 2.32 11.55 4.23
N GLY A 110 3.30 12.37 3.88
CA GLY A 110 3.52 12.81 2.51
C GLY A 110 3.72 11.62 1.56
N PHE A 111 4.56 10.67 1.95
CA PHE A 111 4.71 9.40 1.23
C PHE A 111 3.39 8.65 1.09
N MET A 112 2.66 8.43 2.19
CA MET A 112 1.39 7.69 2.15
C MET A 112 0.35 8.35 1.26
N HIS A 113 0.17 9.68 1.36
CA HIS A 113 -0.81 10.41 0.57
C HIS A 113 -0.49 10.37 -0.92
N GLN A 114 0.79 10.54 -1.28
CA GLN A 114 1.22 10.49 -2.67
C GLN A 114 1.13 9.07 -3.24
N ALA A 115 1.59 8.06 -2.50
CA ALA A 115 1.48 6.66 -2.89
C ALA A 115 0.01 6.26 -3.08
N ARG A 116 -0.87 6.62 -2.14
CA ARG A 116 -2.33 6.42 -2.27
C ARG A 116 -2.87 7.08 -3.53
N GLY A 117 -2.52 8.34 -3.78
CA GLY A 117 -2.96 9.07 -4.96
C GLY A 117 -2.53 8.40 -6.27
N GLU A 118 -1.26 7.99 -6.37
CA GLU A 118 -0.74 7.29 -7.54
C GLU A 118 -1.44 5.95 -7.77
N LEU A 119 -1.63 5.15 -6.71
CA LEU A 119 -2.32 3.87 -6.85
C LEU A 119 -3.79 4.04 -7.25
N MET A 120 -4.49 5.03 -6.68
CA MET A 120 -5.87 5.33 -7.09
C MET A 120 -5.95 5.82 -8.54
N ASN A 121 -5.02 6.67 -8.98
CA ASN A 121 -4.96 7.12 -10.37
C ASN A 121 -4.76 5.94 -11.35
N ILE A 122 -3.93 4.96 -10.97
CA ILE A 122 -3.76 3.72 -11.76
C ILE A 122 -5.10 3.00 -11.87
N LEU A 123 -5.85 2.88 -10.78
CA LEU A 123 -7.15 2.22 -10.79
C LEU A 123 -8.17 2.96 -11.67
N ASP A 124 -8.16 4.29 -11.64
CA ASP A 124 -9.04 5.13 -12.48
C ASP A 124 -8.72 5.00 -13.98
N CYS A 125 -7.47 4.67 -14.34
CA CYS A 125 -7.07 4.41 -15.73
C CYS A 125 -7.55 3.04 -16.25
N ILE A 126 -8.07 2.15 -15.39
CA ILE A 126 -8.52 0.82 -15.80
C ILE A 126 -9.91 0.89 -16.44
N ILE A 127 -10.01 0.36 -17.66
CA ILE A 127 -11.19 0.48 -18.53
C ILE A 127 -12.42 -0.28 -17.99
N ARG A 128 -12.23 -1.27 -17.10
CA ARG A 128 -13.31 -2.01 -16.44
C ARG A 128 -13.13 -1.92 -14.93
N MET A 129 -13.92 -1.06 -14.28
CA MET A 129 -14.14 -1.18 -12.84
C MET A 129 -15.11 -2.34 -12.59
N PRO A 130 -14.85 -3.22 -11.61
CA PRO A 130 -15.81 -4.27 -11.24
C PRO A 130 -17.11 -3.68 -10.70
N ASP A 131 -18.25 -4.33 -10.98
CA ASP A 131 -19.57 -3.87 -10.53
C ASP A 131 -19.69 -3.93 -9.00
N GLU A 132 -20.59 -3.11 -8.40
CA GLU A 132 -20.78 -3.05 -6.93
C GLU A 132 -21.03 -4.43 -6.28
N ALA A 133 -21.64 -5.36 -7.01
CA ALA A 133 -21.88 -6.73 -6.55
C ALA A 133 -20.58 -7.55 -6.38
N GLU A 134 -19.57 -7.30 -7.20
CA GLU A 134 -18.28 -8.01 -7.18
C GLU A 134 -17.38 -7.50 -6.05
N LEU A 135 -17.49 -6.22 -5.70
CA LEU A 135 -16.80 -5.61 -4.55
C LEU A 135 -17.26 -6.19 -3.20
N GLN A 136 -18.54 -6.59 -3.09
CA GLN A 136 -19.10 -7.15 -1.85
C GLN A 136 -18.76 -8.64 -1.64
N ALA A 137 -18.47 -9.40 -2.70
CA ALA A 137 -18.22 -10.84 -2.62
C ALA A 137 -16.91 -11.22 -1.91
N THR A 138 -16.00 -10.26 -1.70
CA THR A 138 -14.71 -10.47 -1.02
C THR A 138 -14.81 -10.35 0.52
N LEU A 139 -16.02 -10.14 1.05
CA LEU A 139 -16.30 -9.96 2.49
C LEU A 139 -16.76 -11.24 3.21
N VAL A 140 -16.65 -12.41 2.58
CA VAL A 140 -17.04 -13.72 3.16
C VAL A 140 -15.83 -14.64 3.28
#